data_AF-T0KPF1-F1
#
_entry.id   AF-T0KPF1-F1
#
_cell.length_a   1.000
_cell.length_b   1.000
_cell.length_c   1.000
_cell.angle_alpha   90.00
_cell.angle_beta   90.00
_cell.angle_gamma   90.00
#
_symmetry.space_group_name_H-M   'P 1'
#
loop_
_entity.id
_entity.type
_entity.pdbx_description
1 polymer ?
#
loop_
_entity_poly.entity_id
_entity_poly.type
_entity_poly.pdbx_seq_one_letter_code
_entity_poly.pdbx_strand_id
1 'polypeptide(L)'
;MATPWTPQSNEVSNLSLEHARAILHALCQERKTKAKVLDLARKLKHQETLRQVQASAKPARPLAICVECREAFDPNTSGPRDCFYHPGYLEVDDEGDFWADHDEDCHGKIDTDEMREAFPDGFRWDCCGQTGDAEGCHRGSHRCDQFGGKYGISADQCESHEEEDDDNEDEEDEDEEDEEDKTKEEKGEDPEVVVVGERQVVNKRKADDNFDVSVPAKKSWGRGAW
;
A
#
# COMPACT_ATOMS: atom_id res chain seq x y z
N MET A 1 -4.87 32.26 -15.36
CA MET A 1 -6.10 31.44 -15.42
C MET A 1 -5.68 30.02 -15.79
N ALA A 2 -5.53 29.14 -14.81
CA ALA A 2 -5.16 27.75 -15.06
C ALA A 2 -6.38 27.04 -15.68
N THR A 3 -6.19 26.37 -16.81
CA THR A 3 -7.23 25.53 -17.40
C THR A 3 -7.57 24.40 -16.43
N PRO A 4 -8.85 24.17 -16.09
CA PRO A 4 -9.24 23.01 -15.29
C PRO A 4 -8.79 21.75 -16.03
N TRP A 5 -8.16 20.83 -15.29
CA TRP A 5 -7.70 19.54 -15.80
C TRP A 5 -8.88 18.81 -16.44
N THR A 6 -8.93 18.80 -17.77
CA THR A 6 -9.85 17.95 -18.51
C THR A 6 -9.32 16.52 -18.42
N PRO A 7 -10.13 15.53 -18.03
CA PRO A 7 -9.74 14.13 -18.13
C PRO A 7 -9.69 13.74 -19.62
N GLN A 8 -8.58 14.09 -20.28
CA GLN A 8 -8.11 13.30 -21.42
C GLN A 8 -7.49 12.06 -20.76
N SER A 9 -8.03 10.85 -20.92
CA SER A 9 -7.64 10.03 -22.06
C SER A 9 -8.43 8.72 -22.12
N ASN A 10 -9.65 8.72 -22.66
CA ASN A 10 -10.30 7.46 -23.07
C ASN A 10 -9.52 6.74 -24.20
N GLU A 11 -8.63 7.44 -24.90
CA GLU A 11 -7.83 6.87 -26.00
C GLU A 11 -6.70 5.94 -25.49
N VAL A 12 -6.07 6.28 -24.35
CA VAL A 12 -4.99 5.47 -23.76
C VAL A 12 -5.52 4.13 -23.25
N SER A 13 -6.74 4.10 -22.71
CA SER A 13 -7.38 2.88 -22.22
C SER A 13 -7.72 1.86 -23.31
N ASN A 14 -7.76 2.28 -24.59
CA ASN A 14 -8.04 1.39 -25.73
C ASN A 14 -6.77 0.82 -26.39
N LEU A 15 -5.58 1.14 -25.87
CA LEU A 15 -4.33 0.60 -26.40
C LEU A 15 -4.22 -0.91 -26.14
N SER A 16 -3.71 -1.63 -27.14
CA SER A 16 -3.33 -3.03 -26.93
C SER A 16 -2.20 -3.11 -25.90
N LEU A 17 -2.11 -4.23 -25.19
CA LEU A 17 -1.06 -4.46 -24.20
C LEU A 17 0.36 -4.37 -24.82
N GLU A 18 0.51 -4.79 -26.07
CA GLU A 18 1.77 -4.70 -26.81
C GLU A 18 2.15 -3.25 -27.12
N HIS A 19 1.19 -2.45 -27.60
CA HIS A 19 1.40 -1.02 -27.84
C HIS A 19 1.67 -0.26 -26.53
N ALA A 20 0.93 -0.54 -25.47
CA ALA A 20 1.15 0.06 -24.15
C ALA A 20 2.56 -0.25 -23.62
N ARG A 21 3.03 -1.50 -23.75
CA ARG A 21 4.40 -1.88 -23.39
C ARG A 21 5.45 -1.15 -24.23
N ALA A 22 5.26 -1.08 -25.55
CA ALA A 22 6.19 -0.39 -26.45
C ALA A 22 6.30 1.11 -26.11
N ILE A 23 5.17 1.77 -25.86
CA ILE A 23 5.12 3.18 -25.44
C ILE A 23 5.81 3.35 -24.08
N LEU A 24 5.52 2.49 -23.10
CA LEU A 24 6.14 2.54 -21.78
C LEU A 24 7.67 2.39 -21.88
N HIS A 25 8.16 1.49 -22.73
CA HIS A 25 9.59 1.32 -22.99
C HIS A 25 10.23 2.57 -23.61
N ALA A 26 9.53 3.24 -24.53
CA ALA A 26 9.99 4.48 -25.12
C ALA A 26 10.04 5.62 -24.09
N LEU A 27 8.99 5.79 -23.27
CA LEU A 27 8.93 6.80 -22.22
C LEU A 27 9.96 6.58 -21.11
N CYS A 28 10.29 5.32 -20.80
CA CYS A 28 11.34 4.97 -19.83
C CYS A 28 12.77 5.28 -20.30
N GLN A 29 12.97 5.85 -21.49
CA GLN A 29 14.26 6.43 -21.88
C GLN A 29 14.58 7.67 -21.03
N GLU A 30 13.57 8.40 -20.57
CA GLU A 30 13.73 9.48 -19.61
C GLU A 30 13.95 8.94 -18.20
N ARG A 31 15.03 9.40 -17.55
CA ARG A 31 15.42 8.92 -16.21
C ARG A 31 14.31 9.09 -15.17
N LYS A 32 13.62 10.24 -15.18
CA LYS A 32 12.55 10.56 -14.23
C LYS A 32 11.35 9.64 -14.42
N THR A 33 10.90 9.49 -15.66
CA THR A 33 9.79 8.60 -16.01
C THR A 33 10.10 7.15 -15.65
N LYS A 34 11.32 6.69 -15.94
CA LYS A 34 11.78 5.35 -15.54
C LYS A 34 11.73 5.15 -14.01
N ALA A 35 12.21 6.12 -13.23
CA ALA A 35 12.19 6.05 -11.77
C ALA A 35 10.75 5.93 -11.25
N LYS A 36 9.83 6.79 -11.74
CA LYS A 36 8.40 6.76 -11.40
C LYS A 36 7.75 5.42 -11.75
N VAL A 37 8.01 4.89 -12.95
CA VAL A 37 7.47 3.59 -13.39
C VAL A 37 7.95 2.45 -12.51
N LEU A 38 9.24 2.42 -12.16
CA LEU A 38 9.79 1.39 -11.27
C LEU A 38 9.22 1.49 -9.86
N ASP A 39 9.03 2.71 -9.34
CA ASP A 39 8.39 2.92 -8.04
C ASP A 39 6.97 2.36 -8.00
N LEU A 40 6.13 2.76 -8.96
CA LEU A 40 4.76 2.26 -9.08
C LEU A 40 4.71 0.74 -9.27
N ALA A 41 5.64 0.15 -10.04
CA ALA A 41 5.73 -1.28 -10.20
C ALA A 41 6.08 -2.01 -8.89
N ARG A 42 6.93 -1.42 -8.03
CA ARG A 42 7.21 -1.98 -6.69
C ARG A 42 5.96 -1.94 -5.80
N LYS A 43 5.25 -0.80 -5.78
CA LYS A 43 4.02 -0.64 -5.01
C LYS A 43 2.94 -1.64 -5.42
N LEU A 44 2.73 -1.83 -6.73
CA LEU A 44 1.79 -2.83 -7.25
C LEU A 44 2.19 -4.25 -6.82
N LYS A 45 3.46 -4.64 -6.96
CA LYS A 45 3.93 -5.96 -6.51
C LYS A 45 3.73 -6.17 -5.02
N HIS A 46 3.99 -5.14 -4.20
CA HIS A 46 3.74 -5.23 -2.78
C HIS A 46 2.25 -5.49 -2.49
N GLN A 47 1.35 -4.76 -3.14
CA GLN A 47 -0.09 -5.00 -3.02
C GLN A 47 -0.53 -6.39 -3.52
N GLU A 48 0.08 -6.91 -4.59
CA GLU A 48 -0.17 -8.29 -5.03
C GLU A 48 0.15 -9.31 -3.92
N THR A 49 1.25 -9.11 -3.18
CA THR A 49 1.60 -9.99 -2.06
C THR A 49 0.60 -9.89 -0.91
N LEU A 50 0.14 -8.68 -0.56
CA LEU A 50 -0.86 -8.50 0.49
C LEU A 50 -2.19 -9.15 0.12
N ARG A 51 -2.59 -9.01 -1.14
CA ARG A 51 -3.80 -9.64 -1.68
C ARG A 51 -3.75 -11.16 -1.61
N GLN A 52 -2.62 -11.78 -1.93
CA GLN A 52 -2.48 -13.24 -1.86
C GLN A 52 -2.71 -13.77 -0.44
N VAL A 53 -2.30 -13.01 0.58
CA VAL A 53 -2.52 -13.35 2.00
C VAL A 53 -3.99 -13.17 2.40
N GLN A 54 -4.69 -12.19 1.81
CA GLN A 54 -6.07 -11.82 2.15
C GLN A 54 -7.12 -12.44 1.21
N ALA A 55 -6.74 -13.36 0.33
CA ALA A 55 -7.56 -13.78 -0.80
C ALA A 55 -8.93 -14.35 -0.37
N SER A 56 -10.00 -13.69 -0.83
CA SER A 56 -11.38 -14.16 -0.72
C SER A 56 -11.87 -14.76 -2.04
N ALA A 57 -12.90 -15.59 -2.01
CA ALA A 57 -13.41 -16.35 -3.17
C ALA A 57 -14.08 -15.50 -4.28
N LYS A 58 -14.17 -14.17 -4.13
CA LYS A 58 -14.86 -13.29 -5.09
C LYS A 58 -13.93 -12.92 -6.26
N PRO A 59 -14.48 -12.73 -7.48
CA PRO A 59 -13.69 -12.25 -8.62
C PRO A 59 -13.18 -10.85 -8.32
N ALA A 60 -11.88 -10.76 -8.17
CA ALA A 60 -11.26 -9.60 -7.56
C ALA A 60 -10.75 -8.66 -8.66
N ARG A 61 -11.24 -7.41 -8.67
CA ARG A 61 -10.85 -6.35 -9.62
C ARG A 61 -9.33 -6.15 -9.69
N PRO A 62 -8.73 -5.71 -10.81
CA PRO A 62 -7.28 -5.49 -10.83
C PRO A 62 -6.87 -4.43 -9.80
N LEU A 63 -5.65 -4.56 -9.26
CA LEU A 63 -5.06 -3.54 -8.40
C LEU A 63 -4.94 -2.23 -9.17
N ALA A 64 -5.09 -1.12 -8.45
CA ALA A 64 -5.09 0.22 -9.03
C ALA A 64 -4.07 1.11 -8.32
N ILE A 65 -3.69 2.21 -8.99
CA ILE A 65 -2.85 3.26 -8.41
C ILE A 65 -3.76 4.45 -8.12
N CYS A 66 -3.65 5.00 -6.92
CA CYS A 66 -4.42 6.16 -6.51
C CYS A 66 -3.88 7.42 -7.20
N VAL A 67 -4.75 8.23 -7.81
CA VAL A 67 -4.35 9.48 -8.47
C VAL A 67 -3.93 10.57 -7.47
N GLU A 68 -4.41 10.49 -6.23
CA GLU A 68 -4.13 11.47 -5.18
C GLU A 68 -2.84 11.14 -4.43
N CYS A 69 -2.78 10.00 -3.77
CA CYS A 69 -1.63 9.61 -2.95
C CYS A 69 -0.53 8.85 -3.70
N ARG A 70 -0.77 8.44 -4.97
CA ARG A 70 0.16 7.65 -5.80
C ARG A 70 0.61 6.32 -5.17
N GLU A 71 -0.17 5.80 -4.22
CA GLU A 71 -0.02 4.45 -3.69
C GLU A 71 -0.82 3.42 -4.50
N ALA A 72 -0.32 2.19 -4.54
CA ALA A 72 -1.09 1.06 -5.06
C ALA A 72 -2.09 0.60 -4.00
N PHE A 73 -3.29 0.21 -4.43
CA PHE A 73 -4.35 -0.26 -3.55
C PHE A 73 -5.18 -1.36 -4.22
N ASP A 74 -5.88 -2.17 -3.41
CA ASP A 74 -6.84 -3.16 -3.89
C ASP A 74 -8.26 -2.59 -3.76
N PRO A 75 -8.96 -2.31 -4.88
CA PRO A 75 -10.32 -1.76 -4.84
C PRO A 75 -11.37 -2.63 -4.12
N ASN A 76 -11.05 -3.90 -3.85
CA ASN A 76 -11.98 -4.84 -3.20
C ASN A 76 -11.79 -4.87 -1.67
N THR A 77 -10.63 -4.45 -1.15
CA THR A 77 -10.33 -4.52 0.29
C THR A 77 -10.03 -3.16 0.90
N SER A 78 -9.63 -2.17 0.11
CA SER A 78 -9.36 -0.82 0.62
C SER A 78 -10.65 -0.11 1.04
N GLY A 79 -10.64 0.40 2.27
CA GLY A 79 -11.74 1.14 2.88
C GLY A 79 -11.81 2.61 2.49
N PRO A 80 -12.90 3.29 2.88
CA PRO A 80 -13.17 4.68 2.53
C PRO A 80 -12.27 5.71 3.23
N ARG A 81 -11.32 5.25 4.05
CA ARG A 81 -10.43 6.11 4.83
C ARG A 81 -8.97 5.63 4.76
N ASP A 82 -8.61 4.84 3.75
CA ASP A 82 -7.26 4.27 3.65
C ASP A 82 -6.29 5.16 2.85
N CYS A 83 -6.81 6.17 2.15
CA CYS A 83 -6.00 7.12 1.40
C CYS A 83 -5.69 8.37 2.22
N PHE A 84 -4.41 8.69 2.37
CA PHE A 84 -3.91 9.95 2.91
C PHE A 84 -3.32 10.78 1.76
N TYR A 85 -3.84 11.98 1.55
CA TYR A 85 -3.38 12.87 0.47
C TYR A 85 -3.49 14.35 0.87
N HIS A 86 -2.75 15.18 0.16
CA HIS A 86 -2.86 16.64 0.25
C HIS A 86 -3.77 17.12 -0.88
N PRO A 87 -4.93 17.76 -0.59
CA PRO A 87 -5.84 18.28 -1.63
C PRO A 87 -5.33 19.58 -2.27
N GLY A 88 -4.26 20.14 -1.71
CA GLY A 88 -3.66 21.39 -2.08
C GLY A 88 -2.52 21.27 -3.10
N TYR A 89 -1.77 22.35 -3.26
CA TYR A 89 -0.56 22.42 -4.06
C TYR A 89 0.66 22.63 -3.17
N LEU A 90 1.77 22.05 -3.61
CA LEU A 90 3.06 22.27 -2.99
C LEU A 90 3.63 23.60 -3.51
N GLU A 91 3.94 24.53 -2.60
CA GLU A 91 4.45 25.88 -2.87
C GLU A 91 5.83 26.08 -2.25
N VAL A 92 6.60 27.05 -2.75
CA VAL A 92 7.90 27.41 -2.18
C VAL A 92 7.69 27.98 -0.78
N ASP A 93 8.53 27.55 0.18
CA ASP A 93 8.50 28.13 1.51
C ASP A 93 9.25 29.47 1.57
N ASP A 94 8.63 30.54 1.06
CA ASP A 94 9.19 31.90 1.09
C ASP A 94 9.26 32.53 2.50
N GLU A 95 8.58 31.94 3.48
CA GLU A 95 8.57 32.44 4.86
C GLU A 95 9.67 31.81 5.71
N GLY A 96 10.17 30.66 5.29
CA GLY A 96 11.24 29.91 5.96
C GLY A 96 12.65 30.35 5.55
N ASP A 97 13.62 30.02 6.39
CA ASP A 97 15.04 30.34 6.14
C ASP A 97 15.70 29.41 5.09
N PHE A 98 15.00 28.38 4.61
CA PHE A 98 15.59 27.36 3.73
C PHE A 98 16.15 27.96 2.43
N TRP A 99 15.44 28.92 1.84
CA TRP A 99 15.83 29.59 0.59
C TRP A 99 16.44 30.97 0.79
N ALA A 100 16.71 31.41 2.04
CA ALA A 100 17.15 32.78 2.32
C ALA A 100 18.46 33.17 1.60
N ASP A 101 19.37 32.21 1.39
CA ASP A 101 20.62 32.41 0.66
C ASP A 101 20.51 32.14 -0.85
N HIS A 102 19.34 31.71 -1.34
CA HIS A 102 19.14 31.32 -2.73
C HIS A 102 18.65 32.49 -3.58
N ASP A 103 19.58 33.08 -4.33
CA ASP A 103 19.27 34.05 -5.39
C ASP A 103 18.93 33.33 -6.72
N GLU A 104 17.71 33.52 -7.25
CA GLU A 104 17.28 32.91 -8.52
C GLU A 104 18.06 33.40 -9.74
N ASP A 105 18.59 34.64 -9.72
CA ASP A 105 19.41 35.18 -10.81
C ASP A 105 20.78 34.50 -10.89
N CYS A 106 21.28 33.99 -9.75
CA CYS A 106 22.58 33.32 -9.65
C CYS A 106 22.46 31.79 -9.66
N HIS A 107 21.45 31.24 -8.97
CA HIS A 107 21.31 29.81 -8.68
C HIS A 107 20.18 29.14 -9.47
N GLY A 108 19.41 29.92 -10.24
CA GLY A 108 18.28 29.43 -11.02
C GLY A 108 16.99 29.32 -10.22
N LYS A 109 15.92 28.97 -10.92
CA LYS A 109 14.55 28.98 -10.37
C LYS A 109 14.36 27.96 -9.25
N ILE A 110 13.81 28.40 -8.12
CA ILE A 110 13.49 27.55 -6.96
C ILE A 110 12.31 26.65 -7.29
N ASP A 111 11.23 27.22 -7.85
CA ASP A 111 10.01 26.49 -8.14
C ASP A 111 10.13 25.63 -9.42
N THR A 112 10.77 24.47 -9.27
CA THR A 112 10.92 23.42 -10.29
C THR A 112 10.66 22.04 -9.69
N ASP A 113 10.19 21.10 -10.51
CA ASP A 113 9.97 19.71 -10.08
C ASP A 113 11.25 19.04 -9.52
N GLU A 114 12.42 19.45 -10.01
CA GLU A 114 13.72 18.93 -9.56
C GLU A 114 14.03 19.38 -8.13
N MET A 115 13.81 20.65 -7.82
CA MET A 115 14.01 21.19 -6.47
C MET A 115 12.98 20.64 -5.50
N ARG A 116 11.71 20.49 -5.92
CA ARG A 116 10.64 19.87 -5.12
C ARG A 116 10.97 18.43 -4.71
N GLU A 117 11.61 17.65 -5.58
CA GLU A 117 12.01 16.27 -5.30
C GLU A 117 13.32 16.20 -4.47
N ALA A 118 14.26 17.11 -4.71
CA ALA A 118 15.56 17.12 -4.03
C ALA A 118 15.51 17.74 -2.62
N PHE A 119 14.67 18.75 -2.43
CA PHE A 119 14.60 19.57 -1.23
C PHE A 119 13.14 19.77 -0.79
N PRO A 120 12.41 18.70 -0.44
CA PRO A 120 11.01 18.80 -0.05
C PRO A 120 10.77 19.71 1.17
N ASP A 121 11.77 19.85 2.05
CA ASP A 121 11.74 20.72 3.23
C ASP A 121 11.66 22.21 2.88
N GLY A 122 12.12 22.60 1.69
CA GLY A 122 12.00 23.97 1.18
C GLY A 122 10.63 24.28 0.60
N PHE A 123 9.68 23.35 0.67
CA PHE A 123 8.34 23.54 0.13
C PHE A 123 7.29 23.19 1.18
N ARG A 124 6.15 23.87 1.09
CA ARG A 124 5.02 23.70 2.00
C ARG A 124 3.73 23.44 1.23
N TRP A 125 2.89 22.58 1.77
CA TRP A 125 1.54 22.35 1.25
C TRP A 125 0.61 23.49 1.67
N ASP A 126 -0.07 24.14 0.74
CA ASP A 126 -1.04 25.21 1.05
C ASP A 126 -2.24 24.73 1.89
N CYS A 127 -2.59 23.44 1.80
CA CYS A 127 -3.74 22.87 2.50
C CYS A 127 -3.54 22.68 4.01
N CYS A 128 -2.30 22.53 4.47
CA CYS A 128 -2.00 22.25 5.88
C CYS A 128 -0.74 22.95 6.42
N GLY A 129 0.05 23.59 5.57
CA GLY A 129 1.33 24.23 5.92
C GLY A 129 2.46 23.26 6.23
N GLN A 130 2.27 21.95 6.05
CA GLN A 130 3.32 20.95 6.30
C GLN A 130 4.34 20.90 5.15
N THR A 131 5.53 20.37 5.43
CA THR A 131 6.63 20.21 4.48
C THR A 131 6.29 19.28 3.31
N GLY A 132 7.03 19.38 2.21
CA GLY A 132 6.76 18.60 0.98
C GLY A 132 6.83 17.08 1.15
N ASP A 133 7.55 16.59 2.16
CA ASP A 133 7.71 15.17 2.49
C ASP A 133 6.66 14.65 3.48
N ALA A 134 5.83 15.54 4.04
CA ALA A 134 4.83 15.17 5.04
C ALA A 134 3.74 14.27 4.45
N GLU A 135 3.26 13.32 5.26
CA GLU A 135 2.09 12.50 4.94
C GLU A 135 0.85 13.37 4.67
N GLY A 136 -0.03 12.89 3.80
CA GLY A 136 -1.24 13.60 3.38
C GLY A 136 -2.13 14.04 4.55
N CYS A 137 -2.50 15.32 4.60
CA CYS A 137 -3.28 15.89 5.69
C CYS A 137 -4.78 15.54 5.64
N HIS A 138 -5.26 14.98 4.52
CA HIS A 138 -6.65 14.60 4.33
C HIS A 138 -6.79 13.09 4.18
N ARG A 139 -7.80 12.52 4.85
CA ARG A 139 -8.10 11.09 4.86
C ARG A 139 -9.38 10.79 4.08
N GLY A 140 -9.32 9.87 3.12
CA GLY A 140 -10.48 9.49 2.30
C GLY A 140 -10.30 8.19 1.53
N SER A 141 -11.17 7.97 0.54
CA SER A 141 -11.12 6.81 -0.34
C SER A 141 -10.08 7.00 -1.43
N HIS A 142 -9.37 5.92 -1.81
CA HIS A 142 -8.53 5.95 -2.99
C HIS A 142 -9.35 6.26 -4.25
N ARG A 143 -8.81 7.08 -5.15
CA ARG A 143 -9.41 7.41 -6.45
C ARG A 143 -8.53 6.88 -7.57
N CYS A 144 -9.12 6.31 -8.62
CA CYS A 144 -8.38 5.86 -9.80
C CYS A 144 -9.11 6.28 -11.08
N ASP A 145 -8.34 6.74 -12.06
CA ASP A 145 -8.87 7.27 -13.33
C ASP A 145 -9.48 6.17 -14.22
N GLN A 146 -8.98 4.93 -14.10
CA GLN A 146 -9.46 3.76 -14.87
C GLN A 146 -10.93 3.39 -14.56
N PHE A 147 -11.47 3.90 -13.46
CA PHE A 147 -12.76 3.50 -12.93
C PHE A 147 -13.57 4.75 -12.58
N GLY A 148 -13.77 5.63 -13.57
CA GLY A 148 -14.46 6.92 -13.44
C GLY A 148 -15.48 7.02 -12.29
N GLY A 149 -15.09 7.71 -11.22
CA GLY A 149 -15.98 8.47 -10.33
C GLY A 149 -17.03 7.76 -9.48
N LYS A 150 -17.03 6.42 -9.31
CA LYS A 150 -18.16 5.73 -8.61
C LYS A 150 -17.78 4.71 -7.52
N TYR A 151 -16.50 4.57 -7.19
CA TYR A 151 -16.05 3.49 -6.30
C TYR A 151 -15.49 3.96 -4.97
N GLY A 152 -15.89 5.16 -4.53
CA GLY A 152 -16.17 5.28 -3.11
C GLY A 152 -17.29 4.28 -2.82
N ILE A 153 -17.02 3.30 -1.96
CA ILE A 153 -18.05 2.52 -1.29
C ILE A 153 -19.22 3.47 -0.99
N SER A 154 -20.41 3.17 -1.52
CA SER A 154 -21.61 3.93 -1.19
C SER A 154 -21.73 3.96 0.33
N ALA A 155 -21.82 5.16 0.89
CA ALA A 155 -22.07 5.37 2.31
C ALA A 155 -23.36 4.67 2.79
N ASP A 156 -24.22 4.22 1.88
CA ASP A 156 -25.43 3.42 2.13
C ASP A 156 -25.19 1.98 2.64
N GLN A 157 -23.95 1.59 2.98
CA GLN A 157 -23.72 0.31 3.66
C GLN A 157 -22.98 0.47 5.00
N CYS A 158 -23.12 1.64 5.61
CA CYS A 158 -22.88 1.88 7.03
C CYS A 158 -24.12 2.49 7.70
N GLU A 159 -25.31 1.98 7.42
CA GLU A 159 -26.45 2.13 8.33
C GLU A 159 -26.38 0.99 9.35
N SER A 160 -25.81 1.34 10.51
CA SER A 160 -26.28 0.96 11.85
C SER A 160 -27.13 -0.31 11.95
N HIS A 161 -26.48 -1.43 12.30
CA HIS A 161 -27.14 -2.43 13.13
C HIS A 161 -27.20 -1.82 14.53
N GLU A 162 -28.26 -1.06 14.80
CA GLU A 162 -28.72 -0.87 16.17
C GLU A 162 -29.17 -2.26 16.63
N GLU A 163 -28.46 -2.81 17.61
CA GLU A 163 -28.89 -3.97 18.38
C GLU A 163 -30.12 -3.49 19.17
N GLU A 164 -31.31 -3.66 18.60
CA GLU A 164 -32.54 -3.62 19.38
C GLU A 164 -32.77 -5.03 19.91
N ASP A 165 -32.49 -5.19 21.19
CA ASP A 165 -33.00 -6.25 22.06
C ASP A 165 -34.52 -6.35 21.84
N ASP A 166 -35.00 -7.48 21.32
CA ASP A 166 -36.42 -7.83 21.37
C ASP A 166 -36.59 -9.28 21.83
N ASP A 167 -37.29 -9.39 22.95
CA ASP A 167 -37.47 -10.53 23.82
C ASP A 167 -38.14 -11.70 23.11
N ASN A 168 -37.58 -12.90 23.27
CA ASN A 168 -38.30 -14.14 22.99
C ASN A 168 -38.25 -15.06 24.22
N GLU A 169 -39.14 -14.78 25.18
CA GLU A 169 -39.56 -15.77 26.18
C GLU A 169 -40.78 -16.50 25.60
N ASP A 170 -40.58 -17.72 25.08
CA ASP A 170 -41.67 -18.58 24.64
C ASP A 170 -41.46 -20.03 25.12
N GLU A 171 -42.29 -20.39 26.09
CA GLU A 171 -42.94 -21.68 26.38
C GLU A 171 -42.06 -22.91 26.78
N GLU A 172 -42.01 -23.16 28.09
CA GLU A 172 -41.74 -24.50 28.65
C GLU A 172 -43.07 -25.27 28.74
N ASP A 173 -43.21 -26.30 27.88
CA ASP A 173 -44.29 -27.29 27.86
C ASP A 173 -44.14 -28.30 29.02
N GLU A 174 -45.27 -28.59 29.68
CA GLU A 174 -45.42 -29.53 30.79
C GLU A 174 -45.42 -31.01 30.32
N ASP A 175 -44.69 -31.84 31.08
CA ASP A 175 -44.95 -33.22 31.53
C ASP A 175 -45.71 -34.22 30.63
N GLU A 176 -45.12 -35.42 30.40
CA GLU A 176 -45.74 -36.73 30.75
C GLU A 176 -44.80 -37.94 30.53
N GLU A 177 -44.44 -38.54 31.67
CA GLU A 177 -44.31 -39.97 32.08
C GLU A 177 -43.86 -41.14 31.16
N ASP A 178 -43.05 -41.99 31.80
CA ASP A 178 -43.12 -43.48 31.89
C ASP A 178 -42.16 -44.43 31.13
N GLU A 179 -41.24 -44.99 31.94
CA GLU A 179 -41.05 -46.42 32.27
C GLU A 179 -39.91 -47.32 31.69
N GLU A 180 -39.36 -48.05 32.67
CA GLU A 180 -38.66 -49.37 32.69
C GLU A 180 -37.37 -49.61 31.87
N ASP A 181 -36.23 -49.83 32.53
CA ASP A 181 -35.72 -51.10 33.11
C ASP A 181 -34.74 -51.85 32.18
N LYS A 182 -33.44 -51.85 32.54
CA LYS A 182 -32.67 -53.09 32.79
C LYS A 182 -31.20 -52.87 33.13
N THR A 183 -30.87 -53.47 34.27
CA THR A 183 -29.59 -53.87 34.88
C THR A 183 -28.44 -54.32 33.96
N LYS A 184 -27.19 -53.95 34.31
CA LYS A 184 -26.02 -54.82 34.64
C LYS A 184 -24.69 -54.03 34.65
N GLU A 185 -24.03 -53.93 35.79
CA GLU A 185 -22.85 -54.71 36.25
C GLU A 185 -21.49 -54.30 35.65
N GLU A 186 -20.72 -53.61 36.52
CA GLU A 186 -19.30 -53.79 36.88
C GLU A 186 -18.11 -53.51 35.94
N LYS A 187 -17.03 -53.05 36.65
CA LYS A 187 -15.61 -52.84 36.30
C LYS A 187 -15.32 -51.53 35.57
N GLY A 188 -14.47 -50.62 36.06
CA GLY A 188 -13.26 -50.80 36.86
C GLY A 188 -12.08 -50.25 36.03
N GLU A 189 -11.14 -49.59 36.71
CA GLU A 189 -9.81 -49.15 36.23
C GLU A 189 -9.71 -47.69 35.71
N ASP A 190 -9.26 -46.79 36.61
CA ASP A 190 -8.32 -45.72 36.26
C ASP A 190 -7.03 -46.38 35.69
N PRO A 191 -6.30 -45.78 34.71
CA PRO A 191 -5.41 -44.67 35.07
C PRO A 191 -4.95 -43.71 33.94
N GLU A 192 -4.20 -42.71 34.40
CA GLU A 192 -2.96 -42.18 33.81
C GLU A 192 -3.00 -41.05 32.77
N VAL A 193 -2.79 -39.84 33.30
CA VAL A 193 -2.11 -38.73 32.64
C VAL A 193 -0.78 -39.18 32.03
N VAL A 194 -0.69 -39.15 30.70
CA VAL A 194 0.59 -39.25 29.98
C VAL A 194 0.92 -37.89 29.38
N VAL A 195 1.76 -37.15 30.10
CA VAL A 195 2.53 -36.03 29.53
C VAL A 195 3.67 -36.66 28.72
N VAL A 196 3.51 -36.79 27.41
CA VAL A 196 4.65 -37.03 26.52
C VAL A 196 5.20 -35.67 26.11
N GLY A 197 6.29 -35.29 26.78
CA GLY A 197 7.17 -34.25 26.31
C GLY A 197 7.85 -34.63 25.00
N GLU A 198 8.30 -33.56 24.35
CA GLU A 198 9.50 -33.51 23.51
C GLU A 198 9.40 -34.09 22.09
N ARG A 199 9.32 -33.16 21.13
CA ARG A 199 10.35 -33.14 20.09
C ARG A 199 10.71 -31.72 19.67
N GLN A 200 11.83 -31.26 20.22
CA GLN A 200 12.71 -30.33 19.54
C GLN A 200 13.16 -30.94 18.21
N VAL A 201 13.08 -30.16 17.13
CA VAL A 201 13.95 -30.37 15.97
C VAL A 201 14.68 -29.07 15.72
N VAL A 202 15.92 -29.04 16.20
CA VAL A 202 16.89 -27.99 15.99
C VAL A 202 17.52 -28.23 14.63
N ASN A 203 17.27 -27.36 13.64
CA ASN A 203 18.11 -27.30 12.45
C ASN A 203 19.00 -26.05 12.52
N LYS A 204 20.16 -26.26 13.16
CA LYS A 204 21.38 -25.47 12.98
C LYS A 204 21.72 -25.39 11.49
N ARG A 205 21.81 -24.17 10.94
CA ARG A 205 22.77 -23.89 9.87
C ARG A 205 23.68 -22.77 10.35
N LYS A 206 24.97 -23.07 10.31
CA LYS A 206 26.08 -22.24 10.75
C LYS A 206 26.18 -21.00 9.87
N ALA A 207 26.43 -19.87 10.52
CA ALA A 207 27.02 -18.70 9.91
C ALA A 207 28.49 -19.02 9.64
N ASP A 208 28.92 -18.86 8.39
CA ASP A 208 30.32 -18.69 8.03
C ASP A 208 30.40 -17.35 7.30
N ASP A 209 30.68 -16.30 8.08
CA ASP A 209 31.10 -14.99 7.60
C ASP A 209 32.50 -15.13 6.98
N ASN A 210 32.58 -14.97 5.65
CA ASN A 210 33.84 -14.70 4.97
C ASN A 210 33.59 -13.68 3.85
N PHE A 211 33.53 -12.40 4.24
CA PHE A 211 33.44 -11.26 3.34
C PHE A 211 34.87 -10.82 2.96
N ASP A 212 35.39 -11.39 1.87
CA ASP A 212 36.67 -10.99 1.27
C ASP A 212 36.48 -9.68 0.49
N VAL A 213 37.07 -8.60 1.01
CA VAL A 213 37.10 -7.28 0.38
C VAL A 213 38.17 -7.31 -0.72
N SER A 214 37.77 -7.69 -1.92
CA SER A 214 38.62 -7.53 -3.10
C SER A 214 38.56 -6.07 -3.59
N VAL A 215 39.57 -5.29 -3.22
CA VAL A 215 39.82 -3.93 -3.73
C VAL A 215 40.19 -4.00 -5.22
N PRO A 216 39.51 -3.27 -6.14
CA PRO A 216 39.97 -3.19 -7.52
C PRO A 216 41.24 -2.33 -7.60
N ALA A 217 42.34 -2.97 -8.02
CA ALA A 217 43.61 -2.32 -8.29
C ALA A 217 43.48 -1.30 -9.43
N LYS A 218 43.95 -0.09 -9.14
CA LYS A 218 44.06 1.05 -10.05
C LYS A 218 45.05 0.70 -11.17
N LYS A 219 44.58 0.57 -12.41
CA LYS A 219 45.46 0.47 -13.58
C LYS A 219 46.09 1.84 -13.84
N SER A 220 47.34 2.00 -13.45
CA SER A 220 48.21 3.09 -13.91
C SER A 220 48.56 2.85 -15.38
N TRP A 221 48.18 3.78 -16.27
CA TRP A 221 48.79 3.87 -17.59
C TRP A 221 50.19 4.47 -17.45
N GLY A 222 51.20 3.59 -17.49
CA GLY A 222 52.57 3.97 -17.73
C GLY A 222 52.71 4.41 -19.19
N ARG A 223 52.92 5.71 -19.39
CA ARG A 223 53.43 6.25 -20.66
C ARG A 223 54.88 5.79 -20.80
N GLY A 224 55.16 5.06 -21.86
CA GLY A 224 56.53 4.84 -22.33
C GLY A 224 57.10 6.15 -22.89
N ALA A 225 58.28 6.53 -22.41
CA ALA A 225 59.37 6.90 -23.33
C ALA A 225 59.60 5.66 -24.24
N TRP A 226 60.09 5.73 -25.46
CA TRP A 226 61.33 6.32 -25.96
C TRP A 226 61.09 6.84 -27.38
#